data_AF-A0A5C9EJH8-F1
#
_entry.id   AF-A0A5C9EJH8-F1
#
_cell.length_a   1.000
_cell.length_b   1.000
_cell.length_c   1.000
_cell.angle_alpha   90.00
_cell.angle_beta   90.00
_cell.angle_gamma   90.00
#
_symmetry.space_group_name_H-M   'P 1'
#
loop_
_entity.id
_entity.type
_entity.pdbx_description
1 polymer ?
#
loop_
_entity_poly.entity_id
_entity_poly.type
_entity_poly.pdbx_seq_one_letter_code
_entity_poly.pdbx_strand_id
1 'polypeptide(L)'
;MDLKDAVKEYVQDDDMLALSNFLHCNPYATIHEIVRQKIKNLTVAVCSAIEEIDLLLSGDCVSKIITSYYHRAGGRRYKRELDRALFEDRIEYEDYSNFTMCSMFMAGALGYDFLPVMNSVKESDIYDKRTFCSTNKMSTIKSPFTDKETVLVPALRPDVAIVHVQRADKYGNAQLWGTEGTVKWTALSAQKIIVTCEEIVDHEKIKRSPFLTVIPSFRTSAVCEVPWGAHPSPVAGYYNTDIIFRSMFFGKAISSLGNQEFMKEWVYNRTDRQDYIDHYQERFGEEPLDYLKVHEYKSDTINMGYKKTYWQDDFVMNLALTKEEYNKKAEDEGELEI
;
A
#
# COMPACT_ATOMS: atom_id res chain seq x y z
N MET A 1 -2.44 13.45 10.82
CA MET A 1 -3.70 13.27 11.57
C MET A 1 -3.68 11.92 12.27
N ASP A 2 -4.52 11.70 13.26
CA ASP A 2 -4.61 10.40 13.95
C ASP A 2 -5.17 9.31 13.01
N LEU A 3 -4.74 8.05 13.17
CA LEU A 3 -5.18 6.94 12.32
C LEU A 3 -6.67 6.66 12.46
N LYS A 4 -7.21 6.74 13.67
CA LYS A 4 -8.64 6.50 13.93
C LYS A 4 -9.51 7.50 13.17
N ASP A 5 -9.12 8.77 13.20
CA ASP A 5 -9.81 9.84 12.49
C ASP A 5 -9.70 9.65 10.97
N ALA A 6 -8.52 9.27 10.46
CA ALA A 6 -8.33 9.01 9.03
C ALA A 6 -9.20 7.86 8.53
N VAL A 7 -9.26 6.74 9.27
CA VAL A 7 -10.13 5.61 8.90
C VAL A 7 -11.59 6.03 8.92
N LYS A 8 -12.03 6.70 9.97
CA LYS A 8 -13.42 7.16 10.13
C LYS A 8 -13.85 8.11 9.02
N GLU A 9 -12.97 9.00 8.60
CA GLU A 9 -13.27 10.01 7.58
C GLU A 9 -13.27 9.42 6.17
N TYR A 10 -12.27 8.58 5.85
CA TYR A 10 -12.00 8.22 4.46
C TYR A 10 -12.49 6.83 4.05
N VAL A 11 -12.67 5.89 5.00
CA VAL A 11 -13.16 4.53 4.74
C VAL A 11 -14.61 4.42 5.18
N GLN A 12 -15.48 4.00 4.27
CA GLN A 12 -16.91 3.86 4.51
C GLN A 12 -17.37 2.44 4.21
N ASP A 13 -18.57 2.09 4.68
CA ASP A 13 -19.23 0.85 4.28
C ASP A 13 -19.39 0.81 2.74
N ASP A 14 -19.38 -0.40 2.19
CA ASP A 14 -19.50 -0.67 0.75
C ASP A 14 -18.33 -0.18 -0.15
N ASP A 15 -17.30 0.48 0.41
CA ASP A 15 -16.12 0.91 -0.33
C ASP A 15 -15.36 -0.27 -0.96
N MET A 16 -14.80 -0.04 -2.15
CA MET A 16 -13.70 -0.84 -2.67
C MET A 16 -12.39 -0.41 -2.01
N LEU A 17 -11.91 -1.24 -1.07
CA LEU A 17 -10.67 -1.04 -0.34
C LEU A 17 -9.51 -1.74 -1.04
N ALA A 18 -8.49 -0.98 -1.43
CA ALA A 18 -7.23 -1.54 -1.91
C ALA A 18 -6.15 -1.52 -0.85
N LEU A 19 -5.54 -2.69 -0.61
CA LEU A 19 -4.41 -2.83 0.28
C LEU A 19 -3.12 -2.78 -0.54
N SER A 20 -2.41 -1.66 -0.46
CA SER A 20 -1.19 -1.43 -1.21
C SER A 20 -0.02 -2.09 -0.48
N ASN A 21 0.35 -3.29 -0.90
CA ASN A 21 1.50 -4.00 -0.36
C ASN A 21 2.07 -5.00 -1.38
N PHE A 22 3.24 -5.55 -1.07
CA PHE A 22 3.77 -6.75 -1.73
C PHE A 22 4.72 -7.51 -0.78
N LEU A 23 4.15 -8.19 0.23
CA LEU A 23 4.87 -8.93 1.28
C LEU A 23 5.80 -8.05 2.17
N HIS A 24 5.71 -6.73 2.03
CA HIS A 24 6.51 -5.71 2.70
C HIS A 24 5.61 -4.49 2.95
N CYS A 25 5.75 -3.87 4.12
CA CYS A 25 4.92 -2.75 4.57
C CYS A 25 3.40 -3.00 4.46
N ASN A 26 2.93 -4.18 4.87
CA ASN A 26 1.49 -4.48 4.86
C ASN A 26 0.79 -3.62 5.95
N PRO A 27 -0.28 -2.87 5.64
CA PRO A 27 -0.82 -1.85 6.55
C PRO A 27 -1.74 -2.42 7.65
N TYR A 28 -1.22 -3.30 8.52
CA TYR A 28 -2.05 -3.96 9.54
C TYR A 28 -2.63 -3.00 10.58
N ALA A 29 -1.97 -1.89 10.90
CA ALA A 29 -2.53 -0.92 11.84
C ALA A 29 -3.88 -0.39 11.37
N THR A 30 -3.94 -0.03 10.08
CA THR A 30 -5.17 0.42 9.45
C THR A 30 -6.20 -0.70 9.34
N ILE A 31 -5.79 -1.93 9.02
CA ILE A 31 -6.69 -3.09 8.98
C ILE A 31 -7.32 -3.33 10.37
N HIS A 32 -6.52 -3.30 11.44
CA HIS A 32 -7.03 -3.44 12.81
C HIS A 32 -8.00 -2.31 13.16
N GLU A 33 -7.72 -1.09 12.74
CA GLU A 33 -8.60 0.05 12.99
C GLU A 33 -9.92 -0.06 12.21
N ILE A 34 -9.90 -0.47 10.95
CA ILE A 34 -11.11 -0.77 10.14
C ILE A 34 -11.99 -1.80 10.87
N VAL A 35 -11.37 -2.87 11.39
CA VAL A 35 -12.09 -3.90 12.14
C VAL A 35 -12.66 -3.36 13.45
N ARG A 36 -11.90 -2.56 14.21
CA ARG A 36 -12.38 -1.92 15.45
C ARG A 36 -13.57 -1.00 15.21
N GLN A 37 -13.55 -0.26 14.10
CA GLN A 37 -14.65 0.61 13.70
C GLN A 37 -15.83 -0.14 13.08
N LYS A 38 -15.68 -1.46 12.86
CA LYS A 38 -16.72 -2.37 12.34
C LYS A 38 -17.26 -1.94 10.99
N ILE A 39 -16.42 -1.38 10.13
CA ILE A 39 -16.78 -1.04 8.75
C ILE A 39 -17.18 -2.34 8.03
N LYS A 40 -18.24 -2.29 7.22
CA LYS A 40 -18.90 -3.46 6.62
C LYS A 40 -18.92 -3.43 5.11
N ASN A 41 -19.21 -4.60 4.55
CA ASN A 41 -19.50 -4.83 3.14
C ASN A 41 -18.40 -4.41 2.16
N LEU A 42 -17.15 -4.33 2.62
CA LEU A 42 -16.03 -3.91 1.79
C LEU A 42 -15.79 -4.88 0.63
N THR A 43 -15.44 -4.32 -0.52
CA THR A 43 -14.79 -5.07 -1.60
C THR A 43 -13.28 -4.92 -1.46
N VAL A 44 -12.57 -5.98 -1.07
CA VAL A 44 -11.13 -5.92 -0.84
C VAL A 44 -10.36 -6.31 -2.10
N ALA A 45 -9.58 -5.38 -2.65
CA ALA A 45 -8.70 -5.59 -3.80
C ALA A 45 -7.23 -5.67 -3.34
N VAL A 46 -6.60 -6.83 -3.46
CA VAL A 46 -5.20 -7.05 -3.04
C VAL A 46 -4.49 -8.07 -3.91
N CYS A 47 -3.31 -7.72 -4.46
CA CYS A 47 -2.54 -8.61 -5.34
C CYS A 47 -2.10 -9.89 -4.62
N SER A 48 -1.40 -9.75 -3.49
CA SER A 48 -0.84 -10.88 -2.75
C SER A 48 -1.12 -10.73 -1.25
N ALA A 49 -2.21 -11.32 -0.78
CA ALA A 49 -2.57 -11.32 0.63
C ALA A 49 -1.89 -12.45 1.40
N ILE A 50 -1.54 -12.18 2.64
CA ILE A 50 -1.08 -13.17 3.62
C ILE A 50 -2.11 -13.35 4.74
N GLU A 51 -2.32 -12.33 5.58
CA GLU A 51 -3.25 -12.34 6.72
C GLU A 51 -4.37 -11.32 6.58
N GLU A 52 -4.22 -10.33 5.70
CA GLU A 52 -5.09 -9.17 5.62
C GLU A 52 -6.55 -9.57 5.37
N ILE A 53 -6.75 -10.49 4.43
CA ILE A 53 -8.07 -11.03 4.11
C ILE A 53 -8.67 -11.76 5.33
N ASP A 54 -7.90 -12.58 6.04
CA ASP A 54 -8.41 -13.28 7.23
C ASP A 54 -8.74 -12.33 8.37
N LEU A 55 -7.94 -11.28 8.59
CA LEU A 55 -8.21 -10.28 9.63
C LEU A 55 -9.49 -9.50 9.34
N LEU A 56 -9.67 -9.05 8.10
CA LEU A 56 -10.89 -8.33 7.70
C LEU A 56 -12.13 -9.25 7.71
N LEU A 57 -12.00 -10.51 7.28
CA LEU A 57 -13.08 -11.50 7.39
C LEU A 57 -13.42 -11.84 8.84
N SER A 58 -12.42 -11.96 9.72
CA SER A 58 -12.61 -12.14 11.16
C SER A 58 -13.35 -10.98 11.83
N GLY A 59 -13.24 -9.78 11.26
CA GLY A 59 -13.97 -8.58 11.67
C GLY A 59 -15.36 -8.46 11.04
N ASP A 60 -15.78 -9.43 10.23
CA ASP A 60 -16.97 -9.40 9.39
C ASP A 60 -17.03 -8.13 8.51
N CYS A 61 -15.89 -7.67 7.98
CA CYS A 61 -15.79 -6.40 7.25
C CYS A 61 -15.96 -6.56 5.72
N VAL A 62 -15.81 -7.77 5.18
CA VAL A 62 -15.66 -8.02 3.73
C VAL A 62 -16.87 -8.76 3.19
N SER A 63 -17.38 -8.30 2.05
CA SER A 63 -18.41 -9.01 1.26
C SER A 63 -17.85 -9.57 -0.05
N LYS A 64 -16.83 -8.92 -0.62
CA LYS A 64 -16.24 -9.29 -1.91
C LYS A 64 -14.73 -9.23 -1.87
N ILE A 65 -14.07 -10.13 -2.60
CA ILE A 65 -12.60 -10.17 -2.71
C ILE A 65 -12.21 -10.15 -4.18
N ILE A 66 -11.28 -9.26 -4.54
CA ILE A 66 -10.56 -9.30 -5.80
C ILE A 66 -9.11 -9.57 -5.44
N THR A 67 -8.57 -10.72 -5.86
CA THR A 67 -7.18 -11.06 -5.50
C THR A 67 -6.50 -11.90 -6.55
N SER A 68 -5.16 -11.94 -6.52
CA SER A 68 -4.39 -12.85 -7.36
C SER A 68 -3.65 -13.93 -6.59
N TYR A 69 -3.54 -13.77 -5.28
CA TYR A 69 -2.89 -14.74 -4.41
C TYR A 69 -3.33 -14.54 -2.97
N TYR A 70 -3.61 -15.66 -2.31
CA TYR A 70 -3.83 -15.73 -0.87
C TYR A 70 -2.91 -16.78 -0.27
N HIS A 71 -2.08 -16.39 0.70
CA HIS A 71 -1.19 -17.30 1.37
C HIS A 71 -1.97 -18.24 2.28
N ARG A 72 -2.12 -19.50 1.88
CA ARG A 72 -2.75 -20.52 2.70
C ARG A 72 -1.73 -21.25 3.59
N ALA A 73 -1.48 -20.69 4.78
CA ALA A 73 -0.55 -21.25 5.75
C ALA A 73 -0.90 -22.70 6.13
N GLY A 74 0.06 -23.62 6.00
CA GLY A 74 -0.12 -25.06 6.25
C GLY A 74 -0.98 -25.81 5.22
N GLY A 75 -1.28 -25.18 4.08
CA GLY A 75 -1.87 -25.81 2.91
C GLY A 75 -3.32 -26.30 3.11
N ARG A 76 -3.71 -27.34 2.36
CA ARG A 76 -5.10 -27.85 2.33
C ARG A 76 -5.61 -28.40 3.67
N ARG A 77 -4.72 -28.68 4.61
CA ARG A 77 -5.04 -29.32 5.89
C ARG A 77 -5.79 -28.40 6.85
N TYR A 78 -5.48 -27.11 6.81
CA TYR A 78 -6.05 -26.13 7.72
C TYR A 78 -7.08 -25.27 6.98
N LYS A 79 -8.18 -24.97 7.66
CA LYS A 79 -9.21 -24.04 7.19
C LYS A 79 -9.15 -22.79 8.05
N ARG A 80 -8.89 -21.64 7.44
CA ARG A 80 -8.92 -20.32 8.11
C ARG A 80 -10.17 -19.55 7.68
N GLU A 81 -10.22 -18.24 7.92
CA GLU A 81 -11.45 -17.48 7.71
C GLU A 81 -11.82 -17.37 6.24
N LEU A 82 -10.86 -17.23 5.33
CA LEU A 82 -11.20 -17.25 3.90
C LEU A 82 -11.80 -18.60 3.49
N ASP A 83 -11.21 -19.72 3.93
CA ASP A 83 -11.77 -21.04 3.64
C ASP A 83 -13.21 -21.15 4.17
N ARG A 84 -13.45 -20.74 5.43
CA ARG A 84 -14.79 -20.75 6.04
C ARG A 84 -15.78 -19.89 5.27
N ALA A 85 -15.41 -18.64 4.97
CA ALA A 85 -16.27 -17.71 4.25
C ALA A 85 -16.65 -18.23 2.86
N LEU A 86 -15.72 -18.89 2.16
CA LEU A 86 -15.98 -19.53 0.87
C LEU A 86 -16.88 -20.77 1.00
N PHE A 87 -16.69 -21.61 2.03
CA PHE A 87 -17.53 -22.80 2.23
C PHE A 87 -18.96 -22.48 2.72
N GLU A 88 -19.13 -21.33 3.37
CA GLU A 88 -20.40 -20.84 3.90
C GLU A 88 -21.10 -19.85 2.97
N ASP A 89 -20.57 -19.63 1.75
CA ASP A 89 -21.06 -18.67 0.76
C ASP A 89 -21.26 -17.25 1.34
N ARG A 90 -20.40 -16.84 2.29
CA ARG A 90 -20.47 -15.52 2.94
C ARG A 90 -19.89 -14.39 2.11
N ILE A 91 -19.05 -14.72 1.13
CA ILE A 91 -18.36 -13.75 0.29
C ILE A 91 -18.36 -14.18 -1.18
N GLU A 92 -18.32 -13.21 -2.08
CA GLU A 92 -18.01 -13.42 -3.49
C GLU A 92 -16.51 -13.15 -3.72
N TYR A 93 -15.88 -13.83 -4.68
CA TYR A 93 -14.47 -13.62 -4.98
C TYR A 93 -14.21 -13.65 -6.47
N GLU A 94 -13.32 -12.80 -6.96
CA GLU A 94 -12.81 -12.84 -8.32
C GLU A 94 -11.29 -13.00 -8.28
N ASP A 95 -10.79 -14.01 -8.99
CA ASP A 95 -9.38 -14.33 -9.05
C ASP A 95 -8.75 -13.86 -10.36
N TYR A 96 -7.51 -13.36 -10.26
CA TYR A 96 -6.71 -12.91 -11.39
C TYR A 96 -5.30 -13.47 -11.27
N SER A 97 -4.51 -13.43 -12.36
CA SER A 97 -3.06 -13.62 -12.21
C SER A 97 -2.41 -12.35 -11.65
N ASN A 98 -1.27 -12.47 -10.97
CA ASN A 98 -0.56 -11.31 -10.40
C ASN A 98 -0.27 -10.23 -11.47
N PHE A 99 0.16 -10.65 -12.67
CA PHE A 99 0.39 -9.73 -13.78
C PHE A 99 -0.89 -9.03 -14.23
N THR A 100 -2.00 -9.77 -14.30
CA THR A 100 -3.28 -9.23 -14.72
C THR A 100 -3.79 -8.18 -13.73
N MET A 101 -3.80 -8.50 -12.45
CA MET A 101 -4.25 -7.57 -11.41
C MET A 101 -3.35 -6.33 -11.31
N CYS A 102 -2.02 -6.49 -11.44
CA CYS A 102 -1.09 -5.37 -11.54
C CYS A 102 -1.42 -4.47 -12.76
N SER A 103 -1.76 -5.08 -13.90
CA SER A 103 -2.19 -4.33 -15.10
C SER A 103 -3.50 -3.58 -14.86
N MET A 104 -4.45 -4.15 -14.12
CA MET A 104 -5.70 -3.47 -13.78
C MET A 104 -5.46 -2.22 -12.90
N PHE A 105 -4.60 -2.33 -11.88
CA PHE A 105 -4.21 -1.18 -11.06
C PHE A 105 -3.42 -0.14 -11.86
N MET A 106 -2.49 -0.58 -12.73
CA MET A 106 -1.75 0.32 -13.62
C MET A 106 -2.70 1.07 -14.56
N ALA A 107 -3.70 0.41 -15.12
CA ALA A 107 -4.71 1.04 -15.96
C ALA A 107 -5.44 2.16 -15.18
N GLY A 108 -5.89 1.86 -13.95
CA GLY A 108 -6.55 2.83 -13.09
C GLY A 108 -5.66 4.02 -12.74
N ALA A 109 -4.41 3.76 -12.36
CA ALA A 109 -3.44 4.79 -12.00
C ALA A 109 -3.06 5.71 -13.17
N LEU A 110 -3.03 5.18 -14.40
CA LEU A 110 -2.76 5.94 -15.62
C LEU A 110 -4.02 6.65 -16.17
N GLY A 111 -5.20 6.37 -15.60
CA GLY A 111 -6.47 6.92 -16.07
C GLY A 111 -7.05 6.23 -17.32
N TYR A 112 -6.54 5.06 -17.69
CA TYR A 112 -7.09 4.25 -18.78
C TYR A 112 -8.28 3.41 -18.30
N ASP A 113 -9.17 3.05 -19.23
CA ASP A 113 -10.30 2.16 -18.92
C ASP A 113 -9.92 0.69 -18.90
N PHE A 114 -8.87 0.33 -19.65
CA PHE A 114 -8.36 -1.03 -19.73
C PHE A 114 -6.88 -1.04 -20.12
N LEU A 115 -6.21 -2.16 -19.88
CA LEU A 115 -4.90 -2.46 -20.46
C LEU A 115 -4.89 -3.86 -21.10
N PRO A 116 -4.11 -4.05 -22.18
CA PRO A 116 -3.89 -5.37 -22.75
C PRO A 116 -3.02 -6.23 -21.82
N VAL A 117 -3.31 -7.52 -21.76
CA VAL A 117 -2.54 -8.52 -21.00
C VAL A 117 -2.11 -9.68 -21.89
N MET A 118 -1.28 -10.58 -21.37
CA MET A 118 -0.83 -11.75 -22.11
C MET A 118 -2.01 -12.67 -22.43
N ASN A 119 -2.13 -13.06 -23.70
CA ASN A 119 -3.19 -13.98 -24.15
C ASN A 119 -3.15 -15.35 -23.47
N SER A 120 -2.01 -15.75 -22.90
CA SER A 120 -1.86 -17.01 -22.16
C SER A 120 -2.80 -17.14 -20.97
N VAL A 121 -3.39 -16.05 -20.47
CA VAL A 121 -4.42 -16.13 -19.42
C VAL A 121 -5.64 -16.94 -19.87
N LYS A 122 -5.94 -16.96 -21.18
CA LYS A 122 -7.02 -17.77 -21.79
C LYS A 122 -6.81 -19.27 -21.62
N GLU A 123 -5.59 -19.71 -21.36
CA GLU A 123 -5.23 -21.13 -21.18
C GLU A 123 -5.37 -21.56 -19.70
N SER A 124 -6.11 -20.81 -18.88
CA SER A 124 -6.24 -21.07 -17.45
C SER A 124 -7.67 -20.83 -16.95
N ASP A 125 -8.03 -21.51 -15.86
CA ASP A 125 -9.33 -21.32 -15.19
C ASP A 125 -9.59 -19.86 -14.78
N ILE A 126 -8.55 -19.03 -14.63
CA ILE A 126 -8.69 -17.59 -14.34
C ILE A 126 -9.53 -16.88 -15.42
N TYR A 127 -9.43 -17.31 -16.68
CA TYR A 127 -10.20 -16.71 -17.78
C TYR A 127 -11.63 -17.28 -17.87
N ASP A 128 -11.76 -18.59 -17.63
CA ASP A 128 -13.01 -19.34 -17.82
C ASP A 128 -13.97 -19.21 -16.63
N LYS A 129 -13.44 -19.15 -15.40
CA LYS A 129 -14.23 -18.96 -14.18
C LYS A 129 -14.47 -17.48 -13.95
N ARG A 130 -15.74 -17.09 -13.85
CA ARG A 130 -16.18 -15.70 -13.64
C ARG A 130 -17.25 -15.71 -12.56
N THR A 131 -17.14 -14.80 -11.59
CA THR A 131 -18.09 -14.68 -10.49
C THR A 131 -18.85 -13.35 -10.62
N PHE A 132 -18.69 -12.44 -9.68
CA PHE A 132 -19.43 -11.19 -9.60
C PHE A 132 -18.96 -10.15 -10.64
N CYS A 133 -17.75 -10.25 -11.18
CA CYS A 133 -17.33 -9.39 -12.29
C CYS A 133 -17.93 -9.85 -13.63
N SER A 134 -18.34 -11.11 -13.75
CA SER A 134 -19.04 -11.66 -14.93
C SER A 134 -18.37 -11.28 -16.26
N THR A 135 -19.09 -10.64 -17.19
CA THR A 135 -18.57 -10.18 -18.49
C THR A 135 -17.48 -9.13 -18.36
N ASN A 136 -17.48 -8.37 -17.25
CA ASN A 136 -16.49 -7.33 -17.01
C ASN A 136 -15.15 -7.88 -16.48
N LYS A 137 -15.00 -9.18 -16.20
CA LYS A 137 -13.73 -9.76 -15.73
C LYS A 137 -12.59 -9.54 -16.73
N MET A 138 -12.77 -9.99 -17.97
CA MET A 138 -11.83 -9.84 -19.09
C MET A 138 -12.60 -9.85 -20.41
N SER A 139 -12.09 -9.12 -21.40
CA SER A 139 -12.63 -9.04 -22.76
C SER A 139 -11.52 -9.22 -23.81
N THR A 140 -11.87 -9.42 -25.07
CA THR A 140 -10.88 -9.53 -26.16
C THR A 140 -11.20 -8.57 -27.30
N ILE A 141 -10.15 -8.05 -27.94
CA ILE A 141 -10.26 -7.23 -29.15
C ILE A 141 -9.27 -7.71 -30.21
N LYS A 142 -9.47 -7.31 -31.46
CA LYS A 142 -8.47 -7.46 -32.52
C LYS A 142 -7.56 -6.23 -32.53
N SER A 143 -6.25 -6.42 -32.42
CA SER A 143 -5.28 -5.33 -32.50
C SER A 143 -5.33 -4.67 -33.87
N PRO A 144 -5.51 -3.33 -33.97
CA PRO A 144 -5.55 -2.64 -35.26
C PRO A 144 -4.18 -2.58 -35.95
N PHE A 145 -3.09 -2.92 -35.24
CA PHE A 145 -1.72 -2.88 -35.77
C PHE A 145 -1.21 -4.23 -36.25
N THR A 146 -1.73 -5.33 -35.68
CA THR A 146 -1.21 -6.67 -35.93
C THR A 146 -2.27 -7.67 -36.36
N ASP A 147 -3.55 -7.27 -36.33
CA ASP A 147 -4.70 -8.15 -36.56
C ASP A 147 -4.80 -9.36 -35.61
N LYS A 148 -3.96 -9.41 -34.58
CA LYS A 148 -3.98 -10.48 -33.56
C LYS A 148 -5.02 -10.17 -32.49
N GLU A 149 -5.70 -11.21 -32.03
CA GLU A 149 -6.55 -11.13 -30.84
C GLU A 149 -5.70 -10.73 -29.62
N THR A 150 -6.21 -9.85 -28.77
CA THR A 150 -5.56 -9.34 -27.56
C THR A 150 -6.57 -9.35 -26.42
N VAL A 151 -6.20 -9.98 -25.30
CA VAL A 151 -7.00 -9.94 -24.06
C VAL A 151 -6.81 -8.61 -23.35
N LEU A 152 -7.91 -8.05 -22.86
CA LEU A 152 -7.99 -6.81 -22.11
C LEU A 152 -8.55 -7.08 -20.72
N VAL A 153 -8.07 -6.31 -19.76
CA VAL A 153 -8.64 -6.24 -18.40
C VAL A 153 -9.05 -4.82 -18.05
N PRO A 154 -10.16 -4.64 -17.32
CA PRO A 154 -10.62 -3.31 -16.94
C PRO A 154 -9.67 -2.69 -15.90
N ALA A 155 -9.70 -1.37 -15.80
CA ALA A 155 -9.05 -0.68 -14.70
C ALA A 155 -9.71 -0.97 -13.35
N LEU A 156 -8.90 -1.23 -12.32
CA LEU A 156 -9.34 -1.15 -10.94
C LEU A 156 -9.24 0.30 -10.49
N ARG A 157 -10.33 0.83 -9.92
CA ARG A 157 -10.42 2.18 -9.37
C ARG A 157 -11.00 2.13 -7.95
N PRO A 158 -10.19 1.72 -6.97
CA PRO A 158 -10.65 1.60 -5.58
C PRO A 158 -11.13 2.95 -5.04
N ASP A 159 -12.11 2.92 -4.13
CA ASP A 159 -12.57 4.12 -3.44
C ASP A 159 -11.48 4.62 -2.48
N VAL A 160 -10.82 3.68 -1.80
CA VAL A 160 -9.72 3.98 -0.86
C VAL A 160 -8.56 3.02 -1.07
N ALA A 161 -7.35 3.56 -1.15
CA ALA A 161 -6.12 2.80 -1.00
C ALA A 161 -5.47 3.08 0.37
N ILE A 162 -5.03 2.01 1.02
CA ILE A 162 -4.21 2.08 2.21
C ILE A 162 -2.78 1.69 1.85
N VAL A 163 -1.82 2.50 2.25
CA VAL A 163 -0.39 2.22 2.09
C VAL A 163 0.33 2.45 3.42
N HIS A 164 1.23 1.54 3.77
CA HIS A 164 2.22 1.79 4.81
C HIS A 164 3.57 2.03 4.13
N VAL A 165 4.31 3.02 4.61
CA VAL A 165 5.62 3.39 4.07
C VAL A 165 6.60 3.62 5.21
N GLN A 166 7.88 3.69 4.91
CA GLN A 166 8.86 4.04 5.92
C GLN A 166 8.73 5.50 6.35
N ARG A 167 8.61 6.43 5.39
CA ARG A 167 8.67 7.86 5.65
C ARG A 167 7.58 8.62 4.92
N ALA A 168 7.03 9.63 5.57
CA ALA A 168 6.24 10.66 4.91
C ALA A 168 6.63 12.05 5.43
N ASP A 169 6.22 13.11 4.74
CA ASP A 169 6.20 14.45 5.34
C ASP A 169 4.76 14.87 5.70
N LYS A 170 4.67 15.99 6.42
CA LYS A 170 3.38 16.59 6.81
C LYS A 170 2.50 17.03 5.63
N TYR A 171 3.04 17.09 4.41
CA TYR A 171 2.30 17.51 3.21
C TYR A 171 1.69 16.31 2.47
N GLY A 172 2.07 15.07 2.80
CA GLY A 172 1.56 13.89 2.11
C GLY A 172 2.54 13.22 1.14
N ASN A 173 3.78 13.69 1.03
CA ASN A 173 4.76 13.01 0.19
C ASN A 173 5.26 11.75 0.91
N ALA A 174 4.96 10.58 0.36
CA ALA A 174 5.26 9.28 0.96
C ALA A 174 6.43 8.60 0.23
N GLN A 175 7.46 8.24 0.99
CA GLN A 175 8.65 7.56 0.51
C GLN A 175 8.67 6.09 0.89
N LEU A 176 8.83 5.24 -0.12
CA LEU A 176 8.93 3.79 0.02
C LEU A 176 10.25 3.31 -0.59
N TRP A 177 10.91 2.36 0.07
CA TRP A 177 12.05 1.65 -0.49
C TRP A 177 12.04 0.17 -0.12
N GLY A 178 12.83 -0.63 -0.83
CA GLY A 178 12.78 -2.09 -0.75
C GLY A 178 11.87 -2.65 -1.83
N THR A 179 11.01 -3.60 -1.47
CA THR A 179 10.13 -4.28 -2.43
C THR A 179 8.90 -3.42 -2.72
N GLU A 180 8.94 -2.62 -3.78
CA GLU A 180 7.80 -1.78 -4.18
C GLU A 180 6.61 -2.61 -4.71
N GLY A 181 6.88 -3.68 -5.45
CA GLY A 181 5.85 -4.56 -6.01
C GLY A 181 4.76 -3.77 -6.76
N THR A 182 3.51 -3.86 -6.27
CA THR A 182 2.36 -3.16 -6.89
C THR A 182 1.97 -1.86 -6.18
N VAL A 183 2.66 -1.47 -5.09
CA VAL A 183 2.23 -0.43 -4.15
C VAL A 183 1.88 0.89 -4.84
N LYS A 184 2.77 1.40 -5.69
CA LYS A 184 2.55 2.66 -6.41
C LYS A 184 1.31 2.62 -7.30
N TRP A 185 1.15 1.56 -8.09
CA TRP A 185 0.02 1.42 -9.00
C TRP A 185 -1.29 1.26 -8.25
N THR A 186 -1.30 0.42 -7.21
CA THR A 186 -2.47 0.22 -6.35
C THR A 186 -2.92 1.52 -5.71
N ALA A 187 -2.01 2.25 -5.06
CA ALA A 187 -2.33 3.50 -4.39
C ALA A 187 -2.79 4.59 -5.37
N LEU A 188 -2.06 4.79 -6.48
CA LEU A 188 -2.40 5.83 -7.46
C LEU A 188 -3.63 5.51 -8.30
N SER A 189 -4.15 4.28 -8.26
CA SER A 189 -5.42 3.91 -8.89
C SER A 189 -6.65 4.32 -8.07
N ALA A 190 -6.47 4.61 -6.79
CA ALA A 190 -7.58 4.92 -5.89
C ALA A 190 -7.97 6.40 -5.89
N GLN A 191 -9.23 6.64 -5.53
CA GLN A 191 -9.77 8.00 -5.38
C GLN A 191 -9.18 8.70 -4.14
N LYS A 192 -9.10 7.99 -3.01
CA LYS A 192 -8.54 8.48 -1.75
C LYS A 192 -7.36 7.60 -1.33
N ILE A 193 -6.34 8.21 -0.71
CA ILE A 193 -5.15 7.49 -0.24
C ILE A 193 -4.87 7.83 1.22
N ILE A 194 -4.89 6.81 2.08
CA ILE A 194 -4.43 6.89 3.47
C ILE A 194 -3.01 6.36 3.53
N VAL A 195 -2.07 7.23 3.90
CA VAL A 195 -0.67 6.89 4.13
C VAL A 195 -0.44 6.72 5.63
N THR A 196 0.00 5.54 6.03
CA THR A 196 0.62 5.32 7.36
C THR A 196 2.14 5.26 7.19
N CYS A 197 2.90 5.77 8.15
CA CYS A 197 4.36 5.72 8.08
C CYS A 197 5.03 5.43 9.41
N GLU A 198 6.25 4.89 9.38
CA GLU A 198 7.06 4.70 10.58
C GLU A 198 7.57 6.02 11.16
N GLU A 199 7.95 6.99 10.33
CA GLU A 199 8.33 8.33 10.79
C GLU A 199 7.81 9.43 9.86
N ILE A 200 7.35 10.55 10.44
CA ILE A 200 7.15 11.81 9.71
C ILE A 200 8.45 12.62 9.75
N VAL A 201 8.92 13.06 8.59
CA VAL A 201 10.16 13.82 8.44
C VAL A 201 9.94 15.22 7.88
N ASP A 202 10.93 16.09 8.08
CA ASP A 202 10.97 17.38 7.42
C ASP A 202 10.96 17.23 5.90
N HIS A 203 10.19 18.12 5.24
CA HIS A 203 10.06 18.13 3.78
C HIS A 203 11.40 18.24 3.04
N GLU A 204 12.40 18.90 3.63
CA GLU A 204 13.75 18.97 3.06
C GLU A 204 14.45 17.61 2.99
N LYS A 205 14.12 16.66 3.88
CA LYS A 205 14.62 15.27 3.80
C LYS A 205 13.98 14.54 2.61
N ILE A 206 12.68 14.77 2.36
CA ILE A 206 11.98 14.24 1.18
C ILE A 206 12.61 14.75 -0.11
N LYS A 207 12.84 16.07 -0.20
CA LYS A 207 13.45 16.73 -1.38
C LYS A 207 14.87 16.29 -1.69
N ARG A 208 15.62 15.75 -0.71
CA ARG A 208 16.97 15.21 -0.93
C ARG A 208 16.96 13.86 -1.65
N SER A 209 15.88 13.11 -1.54
CA SER A 209 15.72 11.78 -2.16
C SER A 209 14.38 11.66 -2.89
N PRO A 210 14.06 12.55 -3.86
CA PRO A 210 12.72 12.63 -4.44
C PRO A 210 12.32 11.36 -5.18
N PHE A 211 13.29 10.60 -5.69
CA PHE A 211 13.10 9.32 -6.38
C PHE A 211 12.51 8.19 -5.51
N LEU A 212 12.55 8.33 -4.18
CA LEU A 212 11.88 7.41 -3.25
C LEU A 212 10.39 7.72 -3.08
N THR A 213 9.94 8.89 -3.55
CA THR A 213 8.55 9.34 -3.36
C THR A 213 7.64 8.59 -4.30
N VAL A 214 6.87 7.64 -3.77
CA VAL A 214 5.94 6.81 -4.53
C VAL A 214 4.55 7.43 -4.58
N ILE A 215 4.12 8.11 -3.50
CA ILE A 215 2.86 8.87 -3.45
C ILE A 215 3.17 10.36 -3.28
N PRO A 216 2.81 11.21 -4.24
CA PRO A 216 2.97 12.65 -4.10
C PRO A 216 1.86 13.25 -3.23
N SER A 217 2.20 14.32 -2.50
CA SER A 217 1.29 15.05 -1.60
C SER A 217 -0.11 15.32 -2.14
N PHE A 218 -0.23 15.77 -3.38
CA PHE A 218 -1.53 16.11 -3.98
C PHE A 218 -2.46 14.90 -4.22
N ARG A 219 -1.95 13.66 -4.08
CA ARG A 219 -2.75 12.43 -4.15
C ARG A 219 -3.12 11.89 -2.77
N THR A 220 -2.51 12.40 -1.70
CA THR A 220 -2.65 11.88 -0.35
C THR A 220 -3.83 12.55 0.36
N SER A 221 -4.76 11.75 0.88
CA SER A 221 -5.91 12.22 1.65
C SER A 221 -5.56 12.35 3.14
N ALA A 222 -4.77 11.42 3.66
CA ALA A 222 -4.36 11.39 5.07
C ALA A 222 -2.91 10.90 5.22
N VAL A 223 -2.17 11.49 6.17
CA VAL A 223 -0.89 10.97 6.67
C VAL A 223 -0.98 10.73 8.17
N CYS A 224 -0.63 9.53 8.59
CA CYS A 224 -0.62 9.10 9.98
C CYS A 224 0.76 8.50 10.32
N GLU A 225 1.42 9.05 11.34
CA GLU A 225 2.62 8.43 11.92
C GLU A 225 2.18 7.28 12.82
N VAL A 226 2.54 6.05 12.43
CA VAL A 226 2.11 4.83 13.09
C VAL A 226 3.32 3.87 13.13
N PRO A 227 4.27 4.08 14.07
CA PRO A 227 5.39 3.18 14.26
C PRO A 227 4.91 1.75 14.50
N TRP A 228 5.64 0.77 13.99
CA TRP A 228 5.22 -0.63 13.95
C TRP A 228 3.90 -0.86 13.21
N GLY A 229 3.51 0.06 12.33
CA GLY A 229 2.21 0.04 11.66
C GLY A 229 2.02 -1.15 10.74
N ALA A 230 3.13 -1.74 10.28
CA ALA A 230 3.15 -2.93 9.45
C ALA A 230 3.47 -4.23 10.20
N HIS A 231 3.68 -4.23 11.52
CA HIS A 231 3.84 -5.48 12.28
C HIS A 231 2.60 -6.38 12.09
N PRO A 232 2.77 -7.69 11.74
CA PRO A 232 4.02 -8.47 11.77
C PRO A 232 4.82 -8.56 10.44
N SER A 233 4.44 -7.83 9.39
CA SER A 233 5.18 -7.73 8.11
C SER A 233 6.48 -6.93 8.27
N PRO A 234 7.53 -7.20 7.47
CA PRO A 234 8.78 -6.48 7.59
C PRO A 234 8.66 -5.05 7.02
N VAL A 235 9.45 -4.15 7.59
CA VAL A 235 9.68 -2.80 7.06
C VAL A 235 11.18 -2.58 6.91
N ALA A 236 11.66 -2.71 5.66
CA ALA A 236 13.06 -2.51 5.30
C ALA A 236 13.66 -1.22 5.91
N GLY A 237 14.69 -1.37 6.73
CA GLY A 237 15.35 -0.29 7.46
C GLY A 237 14.84 -0.04 8.89
N TYR A 238 13.78 -0.72 9.32
CA TYR A 238 13.16 -0.55 10.64
C TYR A 238 13.14 -1.89 11.39
N TYR A 239 12.40 -2.87 10.89
CA TYR A 239 12.25 -4.18 11.55
C TYR A 239 11.95 -5.31 10.55
N ASN A 240 12.31 -6.53 10.93
CA ASN A 240 12.06 -7.75 10.17
C ASN A 240 10.68 -8.35 10.48
N THR A 241 10.32 -9.40 9.76
CA THR A 241 9.06 -10.12 9.92
C THR A 241 9.00 -10.79 11.29
N ASP A 242 7.92 -10.57 12.04
CA ASP A 242 7.64 -11.33 13.24
C ASP A 242 6.99 -12.67 12.90
N ILE A 243 7.84 -13.65 12.59
CA ILE A 243 7.41 -15.01 12.22
C ILE A 243 6.69 -15.69 13.39
N ILE A 244 7.07 -15.39 14.64
CA ILE A 244 6.49 -16.00 15.83
C ILE A 244 5.05 -15.52 15.99
N PHE A 245 4.83 -14.20 15.95
CA PHE A 245 3.50 -13.62 16.05
C PHE A 245 2.60 -14.02 14.87
N ARG A 246 3.15 -14.02 13.65
CA ARG A 246 2.44 -14.52 12.46
C ARG A 246 2.01 -15.98 12.63
N SER A 247 2.89 -16.83 13.14
CA SER A 247 2.58 -18.23 13.41
C SER A 247 1.51 -18.40 14.50
N MET A 248 1.52 -17.54 15.52
CA MET A 248 0.49 -17.49 16.55
C MET A 248 -0.88 -17.15 15.95
N PHE A 249 -0.96 -16.11 15.12
CA PHE A 249 -2.20 -15.75 14.41
C PHE A 249 -2.69 -16.94 13.57
N PHE A 250 -1.83 -17.53 12.74
CA PHE A 250 -2.20 -18.68 11.93
C PHE A 250 -2.70 -19.86 12.78
N GLY A 251 -2.03 -20.17 13.88
CA GLY A 251 -2.43 -21.22 14.80
C GLY A 251 -3.81 -20.96 15.42
N LYS A 252 -4.06 -19.73 15.88
CA LYS A 252 -5.36 -19.31 16.45
C LYS A 252 -6.48 -19.31 15.41
N ALA A 253 -6.20 -18.83 14.20
CA ALA A 253 -7.15 -18.72 13.09
C ALA A 253 -7.64 -20.08 12.54
N ILE A 254 -7.03 -21.22 12.93
CA ILE A 254 -7.51 -22.55 12.53
C ILE A 254 -8.91 -22.84 13.10
N SER A 255 -9.21 -22.36 14.30
CA SER A 255 -10.49 -22.60 14.99
C SER A 255 -11.28 -21.31 15.16
N SER A 256 -12.60 -21.38 15.11
CA SER A 256 -13.45 -20.19 15.34
C SER A 256 -13.23 -19.60 16.74
N LEU A 257 -13.15 -20.43 17.78
CA LEU A 257 -12.89 -19.95 19.15
C LEU A 257 -11.51 -19.30 19.27
N GLY A 258 -10.45 -19.93 18.77
CA GLY A 258 -9.10 -19.37 18.79
C GLY A 258 -9.01 -18.06 18.01
N ASN A 259 -9.71 -17.96 16.87
CA ASN A 259 -9.77 -16.73 16.11
C ASN A 259 -10.47 -15.61 16.89
N GLN A 260 -11.62 -15.89 17.50
CA GLN A 260 -12.33 -14.92 18.34
C GLN A 260 -11.50 -14.43 19.52
N GLU A 261 -10.76 -15.33 20.19
CA GLU A 261 -9.82 -14.96 21.25
C GLU A 261 -8.72 -14.04 20.73
N PHE A 262 -8.12 -14.37 19.58
CA PHE A 262 -7.09 -13.54 18.96
C PHE A 262 -7.63 -12.15 18.63
N MET A 263 -8.77 -12.07 17.94
CA MET A 263 -9.39 -10.79 17.56
C MET A 263 -9.75 -9.97 18.79
N LYS A 264 -10.26 -10.60 19.85
CA LYS A 264 -10.56 -9.92 21.11
C LYS A 264 -9.31 -9.31 21.72
N GLU A 265 -8.24 -10.09 21.86
CA GLU A 265 -7.02 -9.65 22.53
C GLU A 265 -6.25 -8.59 21.74
N TRP A 266 -5.99 -8.85 20.45
CA TRP A 266 -5.05 -8.11 19.63
C TRP A 266 -5.69 -7.03 18.76
N VAL A 267 -7.01 -7.04 18.61
CA VAL A 267 -7.73 -6.05 17.79
C VAL A 267 -8.74 -5.27 18.63
N TYR A 268 -9.77 -5.92 19.18
CA TYR A 268 -10.89 -5.23 19.82
C TYR A 268 -10.57 -4.62 21.18
N ASN A 269 -9.70 -5.25 21.98
CA ASN A 269 -9.28 -4.72 23.28
C ASN A 269 -8.13 -3.70 23.18
N ARG A 270 -7.64 -3.41 21.97
CA ARG A 270 -6.61 -2.39 21.73
C ARG A 270 -7.26 -1.08 21.33
N THR A 271 -6.72 0.02 21.82
CA THR A 271 -7.18 1.39 21.51
C THR A 271 -6.53 1.93 20.24
N ASP A 272 -5.24 1.67 20.05
CA ASP A 272 -4.47 2.07 18.88
C ASP A 272 -3.28 1.11 18.62
N ARG A 273 -2.30 1.52 17.81
CA ARG A 273 -1.10 0.72 17.53
C ARG A 273 -0.07 0.78 18.67
N GLN A 274 -0.01 1.88 19.44
CA GLN A 274 0.91 1.96 20.57
C GLN A 274 0.48 0.98 21.66
N ASP A 275 -0.80 0.97 22.03
CA ASP A 275 -1.38 0.02 22.98
C ASP A 275 -1.21 -1.45 22.52
N TYR A 276 -1.27 -1.70 21.21
CA TYR A 276 -0.92 -3.01 20.65
C TYR A 276 0.53 -3.43 20.93
N ILE A 277 1.50 -2.51 20.80
CA ILE A 277 2.92 -2.79 21.05
C ILE A 277 3.19 -2.90 22.55
N ASP A 278 2.59 -2.05 23.37
CA ASP A 278 2.69 -2.12 24.84
C ASP A 278 2.17 -3.48 25.33
N HIS A 279 1.00 -3.93 24.85
CA HIS A 279 0.47 -5.26 25.16
C HIS A 279 1.37 -6.40 24.66
N TYR A 280 1.99 -6.24 23.49
CA TYR A 280 2.96 -7.21 23.00
C TYR A 280 4.13 -7.36 23.99
N GLN A 281 4.69 -6.25 24.47
CA GLN A 281 5.78 -6.25 25.45
C GLN A 281 5.36 -6.80 26.80
N GLU A 282 4.15 -6.47 27.28
CA GLU A 282 3.59 -7.06 28.50
C GLU A 282 3.44 -8.59 28.38
N ARG A 283 3.06 -9.07 27.20
CA ARG A 283 2.78 -10.49 26.95
C ARG A 283 4.03 -11.33 26.75
N PHE A 284 5.02 -10.80 26.04
CA PHE A 284 6.18 -11.57 25.56
C PHE A 284 7.53 -11.03 26.04
N GLY A 285 7.56 -9.88 26.73
CA GLY A 285 8.78 -9.14 27.04
C GLY A 285 9.27 -8.28 25.87
N GLU A 286 10.37 -7.57 26.09
CA GLU A 286 10.99 -6.69 25.06
C GLU A 286 11.87 -7.46 24.06
N GLU A 287 12.45 -8.57 24.50
CA GLU A 287 13.44 -9.36 23.73
C GLU A 287 12.95 -9.74 22.32
N PRO A 288 11.69 -10.18 22.10
CA PRO A 288 11.25 -10.51 20.75
C PRO A 288 11.18 -9.29 19.81
N LEU A 289 10.78 -8.10 20.28
CA LEU A 289 10.79 -6.89 19.45
C LEU A 289 12.21 -6.43 19.15
N ASP A 290 13.12 -6.54 20.12
CA ASP A 290 14.54 -6.25 19.91
C ASP A 290 15.16 -7.17 18.88
N TYR A 291 14.78 -8.45 18.86
CA TYR A 291 15.22 -9.41 17.85
C TYR A 291 14.77 -9.04 16.42
N LEU A 292 13.67 -8.30 16.27
CA LEU A 292 13.20 -7.83 14.96
C LEU A 292 13.99 -6.64 14.43
N LYS A 293 14.69 -5.89 15.29
CA LYS A 293 15.45 -4.70 14.87
C LYS A 293 16.51 -5.10 13.84
N VAL A 294 16.57 -4.36 12.74
CA VAL A 294 17.53 -4.65 11.67
C VAL A 294 18.92 -4.13 12.03
N HIS A 295 19.95 -4.87 11.62
CA HIS A 295 21.31 -4.34 11.61
C HIS A 295 21.47 -3.29 10.51
N GLU A 296 22.32 -2.30 10.76
CA GLU A 296 22.61 -1.27 9.77
C GLU A 296 23.32 -1.88 8.56
N TYR A 297 22.62 -1.94 7.44
CA TYR A 297 23.16 -2.33 6.14
C TYR A 297 22.77 -1.27 5.11
N LYS A 298 23.66 -0.29 4.94
CA LYS A 298 23.45 0.81 3.99
C LYS A 298 23.71 0.31 2.57
N SER A 299 22.82 0.68 1.64
CA SER A 299 23.12 0.59 0.21
C SER A 299 24.35 1.44 -0.10
N ASP A 300 25.11 1.07 -1.15
CA ASP A 300 26.29 1.80 -1.57
C ASP A 300 25.95 3.26 -1.90
N THR A 301 26.90 4.17 -1.71
CA THR A 301 26.66 5.60 -1.88
C THR A 301 26.51 5.95 -3.36
N ILE A 302 25.38 6.57 -3.72
CA ILE A 302 25.16 7.12 -5.06
C ILE A 302 25.35 8.64 -4.99
N ASN A 303 26.21 9.20 -5.85
CA ASN A 303 26.35 10.64 -5.99
C ASN A 303 25.20 11.20 -6.83
N MET A 304 24.12 11.61 -6.16
CA MET A 304 22.95 12.25 -6.77
C MET A 304 23.12 13.77 -6.93
N GLY A 305 24.35 14.30 -6.78
CA GLY A 305 24.63 15.73 -6.81
C GLY A 305 24.23 16.39 -8.13
N TYR A 306 23.58 17.54 -8.02
CA TYR A 306 23.32 18.48 -9.11
C TYR A 306 23.73 19.89 -8.67
N LYS A 307 24.06 20.78 -9.61
CA LYS A 307 24.41 22.17 -9.32
C LYS A 307 23.18 22.86 -8.70
N LYS A 308 23.29 23.23 -7.42
CA LYS A 308 22.14 23.53 -6.53
C LYS A 308 21.50 24.92 -6.73
N THR A 309 22.00 25.74 -7.65
CA THR A 309 21.62 27.16 -7.78
C THR A 309 21.24 27.53 -9.22
N TYR A 310 20.15 26.95 -9.72
CA TYR A 310 19.61 27.30 -11.05
C TYR A 310 19.14 28.76 -11.17
N TRP A 311 18.81 29.42 -10.05
CA TRP A 311 18.03 30.68 -10.08
C TRP A 311 18.73 31.94 -9.56
N GLN A 312 19.86 31.85 -8.84
CA GLN A 312 20.49 33.06 -8.27
C GLN A 312 21.95 33.27 -8.67
N ASP A 313 22.72 32.20 -8.88
CA ASP A 313 24.12 32.34 -9.31
C ASP A 313 24.26 32.14 -10.83
N ASP A 314 23.39 31.30 -11.42
CA ASP A 314 23.42 31.02 -12.85
C ASP A 314 22.61 32.02 -13.69
N PHE A 315 21.70 32.79 -13.07
CA PHE A 315 20.91 33.83 -13.76
C PHE A 315 21.82 34.90 -14.39
N VAL A 316 22.83 35.30 -13.65
CA VAL A 316 23.81 36.30 -14.08
C VAL A 316 24.64 35.78 -15.27
N MET A 317 24.97 34.49 -15.27
CA MET A 317 25.62 33.82 -16.40
C MET A 317 24.71 33.71 -17.63
N ASN A 318 23.39 33.54 -17.45
CA ASN A 318 22.43 33.56 -18.56
C ASN A 318 22.32 34.94 -19.21
N LEU A 319 22.56 36.00 -18.45
CA LEU A 319 22.68 37.38 -18.95
C LEU A 319 24.08 37.70 -19.51
N ALA A 320 24.98 36.71 -19.53
CA ALA A 320 26.40 36.87 -19.88
C ALA A 320 27.13 37.94 -19.04
N LEU A 321 26.72 38.10 -17.79
CA LEU A 321 27.31 38.99 -16.80
C LEU A 321 28.01 38.17 -15.70
N THR A 322 28.95 38.78 -15.01
CA THR A 322 29.45 38.35 -13.71
C THR A 322 28.55 38.89 -12.59
N LYS A 323 28.56 38.26 -11.40
CA LYS A 323 27.75 38.70 -10.23
C LYS A 323 27.96 40.19 -9.92
N GLU A 324 29.21 40.65 -10.06
CA GLU A 324 29.59 42.05 -9.83
C GLU A 324 29.00 42.98 -10.89
N GLU A 325 29.04 42.59 -12.17
CA GLU A 325 28.42 43.36 -13.27
C GLU A 325 26.89 43.41 -13.16
N TYR A 326 26.24 42.31 -12.76
CA TYR A 326 24.81 42.27 -12.51
C TYR A 326 24.42 43.20 -11.35
N ASN A 327 25.09 43.11 -10.20
CA ASN A 327 24.78 43.95 -9.05
C ASN A 327 24.96 45.44 -9.38
N LYS A 328 26.01 45.79 -10.12
CA LYS A 328 26.25 47.16 -10.55
C LYS A 328 25.15 47.65 -11.49
N LYS A 329 24.77 46.86 -12.50
CA LYS A 329 23.64 47.21 -13.38
C LYS A 329 22.33 47.30 -12.61
N ALA A 330 22.09 46.43 -11.63
CA ALA A 330 20.88 46.43 -10.81
C ALA A 330 20.77 47.70 -9.96
N GLU A 331 21.89 48.20 -9.45
CA GLU A 331 21.96 49.49 -8.76
C GLU A 331 21.75 50.67 -9.71
N ASP A 332 22.32 50.62 -10.93
CA ASP A 332 22.27 51.71 -11.91
C ASP A 332 20.92 51.80 -12.66
N GLU A 333 20.34 50.66 -13.05
CA GLU A 333 19.21 50.54 -13.99
C GLU A 333 17.95 49.93 -13.35
N GLY A 334 18.07 49.24 -12.20
CA GLY A 334 17.00 48.53 -11.51
C GLY A 334 16.86 47.06 -11.94
N GLU A 335 16.65 46.14 -10.99
CA GLU A 335 16.65 44.68 -11.23
C GLU A 335 15.63 44.18 -12.28
N LEU A 336 14.54 44.90 -12.53
CA LEU A 336 13.49 44.49 -13.47
C LEU A 336 13.78 44.89 -14.93
N GLU A 337 14.79 45.73 -15.16
CA GLU A 337 15.15 46.27 -16.49
C GLU A 337 16.39 45.57 -17.10
N ILE A 338 16.98 44.60 -16.39
CA ILE A 338 18.18 43.81 -16.76
C ILE A 338 17.76 42.43 -17.23
#